data_AF-A0A507QUS3-F1
#
_entry.id   AF-A0A507QUS3-F1
#
_cell.length_a   1.000
_cell.length_b   1.000
_cell.length_c   1.000
_cell.angle_alpha   90.00
_cell.angle_beta   90.00
_cell.angle_gamma   90.00
#
_symmetry.space_group_name_H-M   'P 1'
#
loop_
_entity.id
_entity.type
_entity.pdbx_description
1 polymer ?
#
loop_
_entity_poly.entity_id
_entity_poly.type
_entity_poly.pdbx_seq_one_letter_code
_entity_poly.pdbx_strand_id
1 'polypeptide(L)'
;MGGNQATRVNPFVVNDRHVAIHITTRGSDWYWTVMSIMGCTTLTVICLSFFRPPSKRIFHYLLAAVAFIATIEHYSMASNLGWVPIDVEWRRSDDEVAGINRQIWWVPDLAVAFVVCPPHHCSSHRPYRMVLIPKRSDGGAGPRRCSGYYAFWLWVWIMAVYALVWTPRKYARALGRDVQRVHFTISGWVSFLWMIYPICWGISEGGNVIPPDSEFIFYGILDCLLIPITSAAFLFLHRPIDPSHLGLYIRSYDDPIPGYRDAVASGGLPKDPEKDVPNGHDGPAETSPAPAAGTETV
;
A
#
# COMPACT_ATOMS: atom_id res chain seq x y z
N MET A 1 34.71 6.50 -1.00
CA MET A 1 34.02 6.94 0.23
C MET A 1 32.90 5.95 0.50
N GLY A 2 32.96 5.19 1.59
CA GLY A 2 31.89 4.28 2.02
C GLY A 2 30.95 4.98 2.99
N GLY A 3 29.68 4.59 3.00
CA GLY A 3 28.65 5.16 3.87
C GLY A 3 27.54 5.88 3.12
N ASN A 4 26.40 6.09 3.77
CA ASN A 4 25.22 6.71 3.17
C ASN A 4 25.49 8.13 2.69
N GLN A 5 25.27 8.37 1.40
CA GLN A 5 25.42 9.69 0.77
C GLN A 5 24.07 10.25 0.29
N ALA A 6 22.93 9.66 0.69
CA ALA A 6 21.61 10.02 0.16
C ALA A 6 21.32 11.52 0.27
N THR A 7 21.56 12.13 1.43
CA THR A 7 21.34 13.57 1.67
C THR A 7 22.34 14.48 0.95
N ARG A 8 23.46 13.95 0.46
CA ARG A 8 24.43 14.69 -0.36
C ARG A 8 24.11 14.59 -1.85
N VAL A 9 23.64 13.43 -2.29
CA VAL A 9 23.26 13.18 -3.70
C VAL A 9 21.94 13.87 -4.01
N ASN A 10 20.96 13.77 -3.10
CA ASN A 10 19.64 14.36 -3.27
C ASN A 10 19.54 15.62 -2.39
N PRO A 11 19.66 16.82 -3.00
CA PRO A 11 19.77 18.06 -2.27
C PRO A 11 18.44 18.46 -1.61
N PHE A 12 18.53 19.32 -0.60
CA PHE A 12 17.42 19.90 0.15
C PHE A 12 16.72 21.05 -0.61
N VAL A 13 16.49 20.86 -1.91
CA VAL A 13 15.87 21.85 -2.80
C VAL A 13 14.81 21.19 -3.65
N VAL A 14 13.59 21.73 -3.61
CA VAL A 14 12.47 21.30 -4.46
C VAL A 14 11.81 22.55 -5.04
N ASN A 15 11.64 22.59 -6.36
CA ASN A 15 11.05 23.74 -7.08
C ASN A 15 11.70 25.09 -6.69
N ASP A 16 13.03 25.15 -6.69
CA ASP A 16 13.83 26.33 -6.32
C ASP A 16 13.63 26.86 -4.90
N ARG A 17 13.04 26.04 -4.00
CA ARG A 17 12.89 26.35 -2.59
C ARG A 17 13.77 25.47 -1.73
N HIS A 18 14.61 26.11 -0.93
CA HIS A 18 15.39 25.46 0.11
C HIS A 18 14.52 25.19 1.34
N VAL A 19 14.81 24.10 2.03
CA VAL A 19 14.18 23.76 3.31
C VAL A 19 15.14 24.04 4.47
N ALA A 20 14.63 24.67 5.53
CA ALA A 20 15.40 25.02 6.71
C ALA A 20 15.52 23.84 7.69
N ILE A 21 14.39 23.15 7.95
CA ILE A 21 14.34 22.01 8.87
C ILE A 21 14.30 20.72 8.05
N HIS A 22 15.42 19.99 8.02
CA HIS A 22 15.60 18.81 7.17
C HIS A 22 16.24 17.63 7.92
N ILE A 23 16.15 16.44 7.35
CA ILE A 23 16.80 15.23 7.91
C ILE A 23 18.32 15.31 7.82
N THR A 24 18.99 14.61 8.73
CA THR A 24 20.42 14.37 8.67
C THR A 24 20.73 13.01 8.03
N THR A 25 22.02 12.72 7.83
CA THR A 25 22.45 11.38 7.41
C THR A 25 22.01 10.30 8.39
N ARG A 26 21.88 10.61 9.69
CA ARG A 26 21.42 9.67 10.72
C ARG A 26 19.95 9.28 10.54
N GLY A 27 19.08 10.26 10.26
CA GLY A 27 17.68 9.99 9.94
C GLY A 27 17.54 9.10 8.70
N SER A 28 18.33 9.38 7.67
CA SER A 28 18.39 8.56 6.45
C SER A 28 18.92 7.14 6.71
N ASP A 29 19.99 6.98 7.52
CA ASP A 29 20.53 5.67 7.91
C ASP A 29 19.50 4.79 8.65
N TRP A 30 18.70 5.42 9.52
CA TRP A 30 17.60 4.74 10.19
C TRP A 30 16.57 4.20 9.17
N TYR A 31 16.17 5.00 8.19
CA TYR A 31 15.22 4.53 7.17
C TYR A 31 15.80 3.46 6.24
N TRP A 32 17.10 3.48 5.96
CA TRP A 32 17.76 2.35 5.29
C TRP A 32 17.65 1.06 6.10
N THR A 33 17.74 1.15 7.42
CA THR A 33 17.52 0.02 8.33
C THR A 33 16.08 -0.47 8.27
N VAL A 34 15.10 0.44 8.37
CA VAL A 34 13.68 0.07 8.30
C VAL A 34 13.33 -0.53 6.94
N MET A 35 13.82 0.04 5.84
CA MET A 35 13.68 -0.51 4.49
C MET A 35 14.20 -1.96 4.42
N SER A 36 15.37 -2.22 5.01
CA SER A 36 15.95 -3.57 5.06
C SER A 36 15.07 -4.53 5.86
N ILE A 37 14.52 -4.09 6.99
CA ILE A 37 13.59 -4.88 7.81
C ILE A 37 12.32 -5.21 7.02
N MET A 38 11.74 -4.25 6.31
CA MET A 38 10.55 -4.46 5.48
C MET A 38 10.84 -5.43 4.33
N GLY A 39 11.96 -5.26 3.64
CA GLY A 39 12.39 -6.14 2.56
C GLY A 39 12.63 -7.58 3.04
N CYS A 40 13.31 -7.74 4.18
CA CYS A 40 13.49 -9.04 4.83
C CYS A 40 12.15 -9.66 5.25
N THR A 41 11.21 -8.85 5.73
CA THR A 41 9.86 -9.30 6.09
C THR A 41 9.13 -9.83 4.87
N THR A 42 9.15 -9.10 3.75
CA THR A 42 8.57 -9.54 2.47
C THR A 42 9.13 -10.89 2.03
N LEU A 43 10.46 -11.01 1.99
CA LEU A 43 11.13 -12.26 1.60
C LEU A 43 10.76 -13.41 2.56
N THR A 44 10.74 -13.14 3.87
CA THR A 44 10.39 -14.14 4.88
C THR A 44 8.95 -14.63 4.70
N VAL A 45 7.98 -13.73 4.51
CA VAL A 45 6.57 -14.10 4.32
C VAL A 45 6.37 -14.89 3.01
N ILE A 46 7.05 -14.51 1.94
CA ILE A 46 7.04 -15.25 0.66
C ILE A 46 7.64 -16.64 0.85
N CYS A 47 8.81 -16.75 1.49
CA CYS A 47 9.44 -18.04 1.78
C CYS A 47 8.51 -18.94 2.61
N LEU A 48 7.87 -18.38 3.64
CA LEU A 48 6.89 -19.10 4.46
C LEU A 48 5.67 -19.57 3.66
N SER A 49 5.29 -18.85 2.60
CA SER A 49 4.15 -19.22 1.75
C SER A 49 4.39 -20.51 0.96
N PHE A 50 5.63 -20.80 0.56
CA PHE A 50 5.96 -22.03 -0.19
C PHE A 50 5.74 -23.30 0.64
N PHE A 51 5.88 -23.22 1.96
CA PHE A 51 5.61 -24.34 2.87
C PHE A 51 4.12 -24.55 3.17
N ARG A 52 3.22 -23.78 2.56
CA ARG A 52 1.77 -23.90 2.73
C ARG A 52 1.10 -24.40 1.45
N PRO A 53 0.01 -25.18 1.53
CA PRO A 53 -0.80 -25.53 0.36
C PRO A 53 -1.32 -24.27 -0.36
N PRO A 54 -1.49 -24.30 -1.70
CA PRO A 54 -1.90 -23.13 -2.49
C PRO A 54 -3.18 -22.44 -1.98
N SER A 55 -4.17 -23.19 -1.51
CA SER A 55 -5.44 -22.68 -0.97
C SER A 55 -5.29 -21.82 0.30
N LYS A 56 -4.14 -21.88 0.99
CA LYS A 56 -3.87 -21.12 2.24
C LYS A 56 -2.87 -19.98 2.05
N ARG A 57 -2.40 -19.73 0.82
CA ARG A 57 -1.33 -18.74 0.54
C ARG A 57 -1.85 -17.30 0.42
N ILE A 58 -3.15 -17.08 0.21
CA ILE A 58 -3.71 -15.75 -0.04
C ILE A 58 -3.29 -14.72 1.02
N PHE A 59 -3.35 -15.09 2.31
CA PHE A 59 -2.95 -14.20 3.39
C PHE A 59 -1.45 -13.90 3.40
N HIS A 60 -0.60 -14.85 2.97
CA HIS A 60 0.83 -14.60 2.85
C HIS A 60 1.11 -13.62 1.71
N TYR A 61 0.43 -13.74 0.58
CA TYR A 61 0.59 -12.80 -0.53
C TYR A 61 0.09 -11.39 -0.19
N LEU A 62 -1.02 -11.27 0.53
CA LEU A 62 -1.51 -9.97 0.99
C LEU A 62 -0.50 -9.29 1.94
N LEU A 63 0.01 -10.02 2.93
CA LEU A 63 1.01 -9.49 3.87
C LEU A 63 2.34 -9.18 3.19
N ALA A 64 2.80 -10.04 2.26
CA ALA A 64 4.01 -9.79 1.49
C ALA A 64 3.87 -8.57 0.57
N ALA A 65 2.70 -8.36 -0.04
CA ALA A 65 2.43 -7.19 -0.87
C ALA A 65 2.50 -5.90 -0.04
N VAL A 66 1.88 -5.87 1.15
CA VAL A 66 1.95 -4.72 2.05
C VAL A 66 3.40 -4.43 2.47
N ALA A 67 4.14 -5.46 2.91
CA ALA A 67 5.55 -5.29 3.29
C ALA A 67 6.44 -4.84 2.11
N PHE A 68 6.13 -5.29 0.89
CA PHE A 68 6.86 -4.88 -0.31
C PHE A 68 6.60 -3.40 -0.66
N ILE A 69 5.35 -2.96 -0.59
CA ILE A 69 4.99 -1.54 -0.79
C ILE A 69 5.73 -0.68 0.25
N ALA A 70 5.71 -1.08 1.52
CA ALA A 70 6.43 -0.39 2.59
C ALA A 70 7.95 -0.34 2.33
N THR A 71 8.53 -1.40 1.75
CA THR A 71 9.95 -1.42 1.37
C THR A 71 10.28 -0.31 0.34
N ILE A 72 9.44 -0.14 -0.68
CA ILE A 72 9.62 0.88 -1.73
C ILE A 72 9.46 2.30 -1.16
N GLU A 73 8.47 2.47 -0.30
CA GLU A 73 8.20 3.74 0.39
C GLU A 73 9.39 4.15 1.28
N HIS A 74 9.86 3.24 2.12
CA HIS A 74 11.01 3.50 3.00
C HIS A 74 12.29 3.72 2.19
N TYR A 75 12.48 3.04 1.06
CA TYR A 75 13.59 3.31 0.14
C TYR A 75 13.56 4.75 -0.38
N SER A 76 12.38 5.23 -0.75
CA SER A 76 12.21 6.60 -1.26
C SER A 76 12.53 7.64 -0.18
N MET A 77 12.01 7.46 1.03
CA MET A 77 12.31 8.35 2.16
C MET A 77 13.77 8.25 2.62
N ALA A 78 14.34 7.05 2.69
CA ALA A 78 15.77 6.84 2.99
C ALA A 78 16.66 7.59 1.99
N SER A 79 16.26 7.58 0.72
CA SER A 79 16.96 8.28 -0.35
C SER A 79 16.73 9.80 -0.34
N ASN A 80 16.03 10.37 0.64
CA ASN A 80 15.66 11.80 0.66
C ASN A 80 14.82 12.23 -0.56
N LEU A 81 13.92 11.34 -1.03
CA LEU A 81 12.96 11.60 -2.11
C LEU A 81 11.53 11.70 -1.56
N GLY A 82 10.61 12.29 -2.34
CA GLY A 82 9.17 12.30 -2.02
C GLY A 82 8.74 13.30 -0.94
N TRP A 83 9.55 14.34 -0.68
CA TRP A 83 9.23 15.40 0.29
C TRP A 83 8.96 16.75 -0.39
N VAL A 84 8.29 17.64 0.33
CA VAL A 84 8.07 19.04 -0.06
C VAL A 84 8.34 20.00 1.11
N PRO A 85 8.83 21.21 0.85
CA PRO A 85 9.01 22.23 1.87
C PRO A 85 7.66 22.90 2.19
N ILE A 86 7.21 22.80 3.44
CA ILE A 86 5.98 23.44 3.94
C ILE A 86 6.34 24.36 5.10
N ASP A 87 5.75 25.55 5.12
CA ASP A 87 5.98 26.53 6.19
C ASP A 87 5.44 26.01 7.52
N VAL A 88 6.26 26.10 8.58
CA VAL A 88 5.83 25.67 9.91
C VAL A 88 4.81 26.66 10.47
N GLU A 89 3.75 26.11 11.05
CA GLU A 89 2.69 26.91 11.67
C GLU A 89 3.26 27.56 12.95
N TRP A 90 3.90 26.77 13.84
CA TRP A 90 4.57 27.27 15.05
C TRP A 90 6.09 27.33 14.90
N ARG A 91 6.63 28.56 14.94
CA ARG A 91 8.07 28.79 14.95
C ARG A 91 8.63 28.58 16.36
N ARG A 92 9.71 27.81 16.43
CA ARG A 92 10.44 27.54 17.67
C ARG A 92 11.82 28.18 17.62
N SER A 93 12.40 28.39 18.80
CA SER A 93 13.75 28.93 18.96
C SER A 93 14.81 27.85 19.16
N ASP A 94 14.40 26.59 19.34
CA ASP A 94 15.29 25.45 19.51
C ASP A 94 15.93 25.07 18.18
N ASP A 95 17.25 24.92 18.18
CA ASP A 95 18.16 24.73 17.06
C ASP A 95 17.71 23.59 16.13
N GLU A 96 17.16 22.50 16.67
CA GLU A 96 16.75 21.32 15.90
C GLU A 96 15.46 21.54 15.11
N VAL A 97 14.63 22.51 15.53
CA VAL A 97 13.29 22.78 14.96
C VAL A 97 13.11 24.26 14.57
N ALA A 98 14.20 25.03 14.57
CA ALA A 98 14.22 26.43 14.18
C ALA A 98 14.25 26.56 12.66
N GLY A 99 13.22 27.19 12.09
CA GLY A 99 13.16 27.42 10.66
C GLY A 99 11.82 28.00 10.19
N ILE A 100 11.80 28.46 8.94
CA ILE A 100 10.59 28.96 8.30
C ILE A 100 9.76 27.81 7.72
N ASN A 101 10.43 26.80 7.17
CA ASN A 101 9.83 25.64 6.52
C ASN A 101 10.51 24.33 6.94
N ARG A 102 9.74 23.24 6.84
CA ARG A 102 10.12 21.88 7.22
C ARG A 102 9.89 20.92 6.04
N GLN A 103 10.69 19.86 5.99
CA GLN A 103 10.44 18.72 5.11
C GLN A 103 9.23 17.92 5.59
N ILE A 104 8.27 17.72 4.70
CA ILE A 104 7.12 16.84 4.93
C ILE A 104 7.11 15.79 3.81
N TRP A 105 7.04 14.52 4.20
CA TRP A 105 6.98 13.40 3.27
C TRP A 105 5.52 13.05 3.00
N TRP A 106 5.13 13.16 1.73
CA TRP A 106 3.86 12.65 1.24
C TRP A 106 4.16 11.39 0.46
N VAL A 107 4.55 10.33 1.15
CA VAL A 107 4.39 9.02 0.52
C VAL A 107 2.97 8.60 0.87
N PRO A 108 2.05 8.53 -0.12
CA PRO A 108 0.73 8.00 0.14
C PRO A 108 0.92 6.53 0.47
N ASP A 109 0.92 6.22 1.76
CA ASP A 109 0.84 4.86 2.25
C ASP A 109 -0.40 4.23 1.58
N LEU A 110 -0.14 3.39 0.58
CA LEU A 110 -1.17 2.88 -0.34
C LEU A 110 -2.23 2.10 0.45
N ALA A 111 -1.83 1.56 1.61
CA ALA A 111 -2.70 0.87 2.56
C ALA A 111 -3.79 1.78 3.15
N VAL A 112 -3.50 3.08 3.36
CA VAL A 112 -4.48 4.06 3.84
C VAL A 112 -5.34 4.58 2.69
N ALA A 113 -4.76 4.75 1.49
CA ALA A 113 -5.48 5.24 0.31
C ALA A 113 -6.69 4.35 -0.08
N PHE A 114 -6.58 3.03 0.05
CA PHE A 114 -7.68 2.10 -0.24
C PHE A 114 -8.81 2.10 0.80
N VAL A 115 -8.53 2.50 2.05
CA VAL A 115 -9.56 2.60 3.09
C VAL A 115 -10.28 3.95 3.07
N VAL A 116 -9.59 5.01 2.62
CA VAL A 116 -10.10 6.40 2.70
C VAL A 116 -10.79 6.88 1.42
N CYS A 117 -10.51 6.28 0.24
CA CYS A 117 -11.10 6.72 -1.03
C CYS A 117 -11.85 5.58 -1.75
N PRO A 118 -13.20 5.58 -1.76
CA PRO A 118 -13.97 4.70 -2.62
C PRO A 118 -13.61 4.95 -4.10
N PRO A 119 -13.54 3.90 -4.95
CA PRO A 119 -13.05 3.98 -6.33
C PRO A 119 -13.82 4.95 -7.25
N HIS A 120 -14.96 5.46 -6.80
CA HIS A 120 -15.84 6.33 -7.60
C HIS A 120 -15.38 7.79 -7.69
N HIS A 121 -14.44 8.24 -6.84
CA HIS A 121 -13.94 9.63 -6.85
C HIS A 121 -12.54 9.78 -7.48
N CYS A 122 -11.94 8.68 -7.94
CA CYS A 122 -10.57 8.65 -8.45
C CYS A 122 -10.49 8.89 -9.97
N SER A 123 -11.12 9.97 -10.46
CA SER A 123 -10.91 10.45 -11.85
C SER A 123 -10.16 11.78 -11.92
N SER A 124 -9.80 12.37 -10.79
CA SER A 124 -8.97 13.58 -10.77
C SER A 124 -7.70 13.34 -9.99
N HIS A 125 -6.58 13.37 -10.70
CA HIS A 125 -5.22 13.49 -10.16
C HIS A 125 -5.04 14.88 -9.49
N ARG A 126 -5.91 15.24 -8.54
CA ARG A 126 -5.93 16.56 -7.89
C ARG A 126 -5.90 16.57 -6.36
N PRO A 127 -5.78 15.47 -5.59
CA PRO A 127 -5.63 15.64 -4.14
C PRO A 127 -4.27 16.25 -3.76
N TYR A 128 -3.26 16.19 -4.64
CA TYR A 128 -1.88 16.63 -4.36
C TYR A 128 -1.57 18.09 -4.74
N ARG A 129 -2.49 18.83 -5.38
CA ARG A 129 -2.26 20.24 -5.78
C ARG A 129 -2.77 21.26 -4.76
N MET A 130 -3.17 20.82 -3.57
CA MET A 130 -3.96 21.62 -2.63
C MET A 130 -3.19 22.15 -1.41
N VAL A 131 -1.87 22.36 -1.49
CA VAL A 131 -1.13 23.17 -0.49
C VAL A 131 0.00 23.97 -1.18
N LEU A 132 -0.32 24.66 -2.27
CA LEU A 132 0.55 25.70 -2.83
C LEU A 132 -0.32 26.92 -3.15
N ILE A 133 -0.80 27.58 -2.09
CA ILE A 133 -1.15 28.99 -2.18
C ILE A 133 -0.15 29.70 -1.27
N PRO A 134 0.82 30.47 -1.82
CA PRO A 134 1.73 31.22 -0.98
C PRO A 134 0.92 32.17 -0.10
N LYS A 135 1.23 32.23 1.20
CA LYS A 135 0.75 33.31 2.05
C LYS A 135 1.12 34.62 1.37
N ARG A 136 0.12 35.37 0.91
CA ARG A 136 0.28 36.78 0.59
C ARG A 136 0.60 37.48 1.91
N SER A 137 1.69 38.23 1.90
CA SER A 137 2.17 39.10 2.98
C SER A 137 1.13 40.19 3.24
N ASP A 138 0.10 39.91 4.02
CA ASP A 138 -0.75 40.94 4.64
C ASP A 138 -1.22 40.40 6.00
N GLY A 139 -0.94 41.16 7.06
CA GLY A 139 -1.15 40.81 8.48
C GLY A 139 -2.62 40.71 8.90
N GLY A 140 -3.35 39.74 8.36
CA GLY A 140 -4.70 39.38 8.77
C GLY A 140 -4.72 38.00 9.43
N ALA A 141 -5.12 37.94 10.70
CA ALA A 141 -5.39 36.68 11.38
C ALA A 141 -6.59 35.97 10.73
N GLY A 142 -6.36 34.80 10.10
CA GLY A 142 -7.40 33.82 9.79
C GLY A 142 -7.00 32.77 8.74
N PRO A 143 -7.70 31.62 8.64
CA PRO A 143 -8.41 30.81 9.64
C PRO A 143 -7.62 29.52 9.99
N ARG A 144 -8.07 28.89 11.08
CA ARG A 144 -7.65 27.62 11.70
C ARG A 144 -7.81 26.41 10.75
N ARG A 145 -7.06 26.33 9.64
CA ARG A 145 -7.33 25.35 8.55
C ARG A 145 -6.69 23.97 8.75
N CYS A 146 -5.58 23.86 9.47
CA CYS A 146 -4.90 22.58 9.69
C CYS A 146 -5.67 21.63 10.63
N SER A 147 -6.47 22.16 11.57
CA SER A 147 -7.28 21.36 12.48
C SER A 147 -8.42 20.59 11.79
N GLY A 148 -8.86 21.04 10.60
CA GLY A 148 -9.96 20.40 9.87
C GLY A 148 -9.58 19.02 9.32
N TYR A 149 -8.39 18.89 8.73
CA TYR A 149 -7.89 17.61 8.21
C TYR A 149 -7.59 16.62 9.33
N TYR A 150 -7.04 17.11 10.46
CA TYR A 150 -6.81 16.30 11.64
C TYR A 150 -8.12 15.77 12.25
N ALA A 151 -9.15 16.63 12.39
CA ALA A 151 -10.47 16.22 12.85
C ALA A 151 -11.15 15.24 11.89
N PHE A 152 -10.99 15.45 10.58
CA PHE A 152 -11.48 14.52 9.57
C PHE A 152 -10.80 13.15 9.67
N TRP A 153 -9.47 13.12 9.86
CA TRP A 153 -8.73 11.88 10.09
C TRP A 153 -9.23 11.15 11.34
N LEU A 154 -9.45 11.85 12.46
CA LEU A 154 -9.99 11.24 13.68
C LEU A 154 -11.38 10.62 13.44
N TRP A 155 -12.22 11.29 12.65
CA TRP A 155 -13.53 10.78 12.30
C TRP A 155 -13.45 9.51 11.42
N VAL A 156 -12.58 9.52 10.41
CA VAL A 156 -12.32 8.35 9.56
C VAL A 156 -11.73 7.21 10.38
N TRP A 157 -10.82 7.49 11.31
CA TRP A 157 -10.28 6.48 12.22
C TRP A 157 -11.37 5.86 13.10
N ILE A 158 -12.28 6.66 13.67
CA ILE A 158 -13.43 6.13 14.43
C ILE A 158 -14.29 5.22 13.55
N MET A 159 -14.52 5.60 12.29
CA MET A 159 -15.25 4.74 11.34
C MET A 159 -14.50 3.46 11.02
N ALA A 160 -13.17 3.51 10.85
CA ALA A 160 -12.34 2.34 10.61
C ALA A 160 -12.37 1.40 11.82
N VAL A 161 -12.28 1.92 13.05
CA VAL A 161 -12.43 1.13 14.28
C VAL A 161 -13.83 0.55 14.40
N TYR A 162 -14.86 1.31 14.05
CA TYR A 162 -16.23 0.81 14.01
C TYR A 162 -16.36 -0.35 12.99
N ALA A 163 -15.78 -0.21 11.80
CA ALA A 163 -15.83 -1.23 10.76
C ALA A 163 -14.99 -2.48 11.11
N LEU A 164 -13.80 -2.31 11.71
CA LEU A 164 -12.88 -3.41 12.03
C LEU A 164 -13.21 -4.10 13.35
N VAL A 165 -13.75 -3.37 14.33
CA VAL A 165 -13.98 -3.89 15.68
C VAL A 165 -15.47 -4.01 15.97
N TRP A 166 -16.34 -3.09 15.55
CA TRP A 166 -17.76 -3.13 15.93
C TRP A 166 -18.65 -3.95 14.97
N THR A 167 -18.52 -3.77 13.67
CA THR A 167 -19.30 -4.51 12.67
C THR A 167 -19.07 -6.04 12.72
N PRO A 168 -17.83 -6.56 12.75
CA PRO A 168 -17.57 -7.99 12.70
C PRO A 168 -17.91 -8.74 14.00
N ARG A 169 -18.28 -8.05 15.10
CA ARG A 169 -18.51 -8.72 16.40
C ARG A 169 -19.54 -9.84 16.32
N LYS A 170 -20.65 -9.60 15.61
CA LYS A 170 -21.75 -10.59 15.49
C LYS A 170 -21.34 -11.76 14.59
N TYR A 171 -20.69 -11.46 13.46
CA TYR A 171 -20.20 -12.46 12.51
C TYR A 171 -19.11 -13.33 13.13
N ALA A 172 -18.11 -12.73 13.79
CA ALA A 172 -17.02 -13.45 14.44
C ALA A 172 -17.51 -14.34 15.60
N ARG A 173 -18.53 -13.88 16.35
CA ARG A 173 -19.19 -14.71 17.38
C ARG A 173 -19.90 -15.92 16.79
N ALA A 174 -20.49 -15.79 15.61
CA ALA A 174 -21.16 -16.90 14.92
C ALA A 174 -20.16 -17.95 14.39
N LEU A 175 -18.96 -17.53 13.98
CA LEU A 175 -17.92 -18.44 13.48
C LEU A 175 -17.16 -19.21 14.58
N GLY A 176 -17.20 -18.72 15.82
CA GLY A 176 -16.64 -19.41 16.98
C GLY A 176 -15.71 -18.55 17.84
N ARG A 177 -15.49 -18.98 19.08
CA ARG A 177 -14.76 -18.21 20.11
C ARG A 177 -13.27 -18.00 19.77
N ASP A 178 -12.68 -18.88 18.98
CA ASP A 178 -11.26 -18.81 18.63
C ASP A 178 -11.02 -17.79 17.50
N VAL A 179 -11.85 -17.81 16.46
CA VAL A 179 -11.87 -16.79 15.40
C VAL A 179 -12.16 -15.41 15.99
N GLN A 180 -13.13 -15.33 16.91
CA GLN A 180 -13.45 -14.10 17.61
C GLN A 180 -12.24 -13.53 18.36
N ARG A 181 -11.52 -14.36 19.12
CA ARG A 181 -10.33 -13.92 19.88
C ARG A 181 -9.24 -13.40 18.95
N VAL A 182 -8.88 -14.17 17.92
CA VAL A 182 -7.84 -13.78 16.96
C VAL A 182 -8.18 -12.47 16.27
N HIS A 183 -9.41 -12.33 15.78
CA HIS A 183 -9.88 -11.11 15.12
C HIS A 183 -9.75 -9.90 16.05
N PHE A 184 -10.26 -9.96 17.28
CA PHE A 184 -10.22 -8.81 18.19
C PHE A 184 -8.82 -8.45 18.67
N THR A 185 -7.96 -9.44 18.89
CA THR A 185 -6.56 -9.18 19.28
C THR A 185 -5.84 -8.42 18.18
N ILE A 186 -5.93 -8.88 16.92
CA ILE A 186 -5.25 -8.23 15.80
C ILE A 186 -5.90 -6.90 15.45
N SER A 187 -7.24 -6.84 15.34
CA SER A 187 -7.95 -5.61 15.01
C SER A 187 -7.72 -4.52 16.07
N GLY A 188 -7.69 -4.92 17.35
CA GLY A 188 -7.40 -4.01 18.46
C GLY A 188 -5.97 -3.50 18.43
N TRP A 189 -5.00 -4.39 18.17
CA TRP A 189 -3.60 -4.02 18.00
C TRP A 189 -3.39 -3.01 16.87
N VAL A 190 -3.92 -3.30 15.67
CA VAL A 190 -3.82 -2.40 14.50
C VAL A 190 -4.51 -1.06 14.77
N SER A 191 -5.73 -1.09 15.33
CA SER A 191 -6.46 0.14 15.67
C SER A 191 -5.69 1.02 16.66
N PHE A 192 -5.04 0.39 17.64
CA PHE A 192 -4.20 1.08 18.62
C PHE A 192 -2.98 1.74 17.96
N LEU A 193 -2.22 0.99 17.14
CA LEU A 193 -1.07 1.56 16.43
C LEU A 193 -1.49 2.69 15.49
N TRP A 194 -2.61 2.55 14.77
CA TRP A 194 -3.16 3.61 13.93
C TRP A 194 -3.50 4.88 14.69
N MET A 195 -3.89 4.80 15.97
CA MET A 195 -4.09 5.99 16.82
C MET A 195 -2.78 6.68 17.21
N ILE A 196 -1.63 6.01 17.12
CA ILE A 196 -0.34 6.62 17.46
C ILE A 196 0.18 7.50 16.30
N TYR A 197 -0.08 7.15 15.03
CA TYR A 197 0.29 7.98 13.87
C TYR A 197 -0.14 9.45 13.96
N PRO A 198 -1.41 9.80 14.25
CA PRO A 198 -1.85 11.20 14.37
C PRO A 198 -1.19 11.91 15.56
N ILE A 199 -0.79 11.18 16.61
CA ILE A 199 -0.07 11.74 17.75
C ILE A 199 1.33 12.15 17.30
N CYS A 200 2.01 11.29 16.52
CA CYS A 200 3.28 11.64 15.91
C CYS A 200 3.14 12.90 15.05
N TRP A 201 2.17 12.91 14.13
CA TRP A 201 1.87 14.06 13.28
C TRP A 201 1.60 15.34 14.08
N GLY A 202 0.81 15.25 15.15
CA GLY A 202 0.48 16.39 16.00
C GLY A 202 1.69 16.98 16.74
N ILE A 203 2.70 16.16 17.02
CA ILE A 203 3.94 16.59 17.70
C ILE A 203 5.00 17.04 16.68
N SER A 204 5.08 16.42 15.50
CA SER A 204 6.04 16.75 14.43
C SER A 204 5.56 17.93 13.59
N GLU A 205 4.66 17.71 12.65
CA GLU A 205 4.21 18.69 11.66
C GLU A 205 3.24 19.71 12.26
N GLY A 206 2.28 19.23 13.04
CA GLY A 206 1.23 20.07 13.62
C GLY A 206 1.71 20.97 14.77
N GLY A 207 2.73 20.53 15.51
CA GLY A 207 3.23 21.21 16.70
C GLY A 207 4.65 21.77 16.59
N ASN A 208 5.41 21.33 15.56
CA ASN A 208 6.83 21.61 15.35
C ASN A 208 7.66 21.40 16.64
N VAL A 209 7.39 20.31 17.37
CA VAL A 209 8.07 19.99 18.64
C VAL A 209 9.25 19.05 18.43
N ILE A 210 9.11 18.04 17.57
CA ILE A 210 10.19 17.08 17.27
C ILE A 210 10.77 17.34 15.88
N PRO A 211 12.11 17.27 15.68
CA PRO A 211 12.73 17.44 14.37
C PRO A 211 12.42 16.27 13.42
N PRO A 212 12.62 16.43 12.10
CA PRO A 212 12.37 15.38 11.11
C PRO A 212 13.13 14.06 11.36
N ASP A 213 14.33 14.13 11.95
CA ASP A 213 15.08 12.92 12.34
C ASP A 213 14.35 12.11 13.43
N SER A 214 13.81 12.79 14.44
CA SER A 214 13.06 12.14 15.52
C SER A 214 11.69 11.64 15.06
N GLU A 215 11.07 12.36 14.14
CA GLU A 215 9.86 11.94 13.43
C GLU A 215 10.10 10.65 12.64
N PHE A 216 11.24 10.56 11.94
CA PHE A 216 11.66 9.35 11.26
C PHE A 216 11.82 8.17 12.24
N ILE A 217 12.48 8.38 13.38
CA ILE A 217 12.60 7.33 14.39
C ILE A 217 11.23 6.87 14.87
N PHE A 218 10.32 7.81 15.12
CA PHE A 218 8.97 7.53 15.57
C PHE A 218 8.21 6.66 14.57
N TYR A 219 8.04 7.13 13.33
CA TYR A 219 7.29 6.39 12.31
C TYR A 219 7.94 5.05 11.96
N GLY A 220 9.27 5.00 11.85
CA GLY A 220 9.98 3.75 11.58
C GLY A 220 9.75 2.66 12.64
N ILE A 221 9.68 3.04 13.93
CA ILE A 221 9.30 2.09 15.00
C ILE A 221 7.85 1.64 14.81
N LEU A 222 6.96 2.59 14.52
CA LEU A 222 5.54 2.31 14.37
C LEU A 222 5.26 1.38 13.19
N ASP A 223 5.95 1.58 12.06
CA ASP A 223 5.87 0.72 10.88
C ASP A 223 6.42 -0.67 11.17
N CYS A 224 7.52 -0.78 11.94
CA CYS A 224 8.05 -2.08 12.37
C CYS A 224 7.07 -2.85 13.26
N LEU A 225 6.32 -2.16 14.12
CA LEU A 225 5.24 -2.77 14.91
C LEU A 225 4.04 -3.15 14.02
N LEU A 226 3.70 -2.28 13.06
CA LEU A 226 2.52 -2.42 12.24
C LEU A 226 2.67 -3.52 11.18
N ILE A 227 3.82 -3.64 10.54
CA ILE A 227 4.01 -4.54 9.39
C ILE A 227 4.68 -5.86 9.83
N PRO A 228 5.97 -5.92 10.22
CA PRO A 228 6.61 -7.19 10.57
C PRO A 228 5.94 -7.89 11.74
N ILE A 229 5.71 -7.16 12.85
CA ILE A 229 5.18 -7.76 14.07
C ILE A 229 3.72 -8.17 13.89
N THR A 230 2.88 -7.32 13.30
CA THR A 230 1.49 -7.72 13.01
C THR A 230 1.42 -8.85 12.00
N SER A 231 2.27 -8.86 10.95
CA SER A 231 2.29 -9.97 9.98
C SER A 231 2.68 -11.29 10.64
N ALA A 232 3.72 -11.28 11.49
CA ALA A 232 4.13 -12.45 12.24
C ALA A 232 3.03 -12.93 13.20
N ALA A 233 2.42 -12.01 13.95
CA ALA A 233 1.32 -12.31 14.86
C ALA A 233 0.08 -12.82 14.12
N PHE A 234 -0.27 -12.22 12.98
CA PHE A 234 -1.38 -12.63 12.12
C PHE A 234 -1.18 -14.06 11.63
N LEU A 235 -0.03 -14.34 11.02
CA LEU A 235 0.28 -15.68 10.52
C LEU A 235 0.35 -16.71 11.65
N PHE A 236 0.87 -16.35 12.82
CA PHE A 236 0.92 -17.25 13.97
C PHE A 236 -0.47 -17.57 14.53
N LEU A 237 -1.30 -16.55 14.75
CA LEU A 237 -2.65 -16.68 15.32
C LEU A 237 -3.66 -17.31 14.33
N HIS A 238 -3.44 -17.17 13.02
CA HIS A 238 -4.28 -17.80 11.99
C HIS A 238 -3.90 -19.26 11.66
N ARG A 239 -2.73 -19.76 12.09
CA ARG A 239 -2.33 -21.17 11.88
C ARG A 239 -3.40 -22.22 12.26
N PRO A 240 -4.12 -22.09 13.39
CA PRO A 240 -5.13 -23.07 13.79
C PRO A 240 -6.49 -22.90 13.08
N ILE A 241 -6.70 -21.84 12.31
CA ILE A 241 -8.01 -21.54 11.70
C ILE A 241 -8.01 -22.04 10.25
N ASP A 242 -8.87 -23.01 9.94
CA ASP A 242 -9.04 -23.46 8.57
C ASP A 242 -9.85 -22.45 7.72
N PRO A 243 -9.43 -22.13 6.48
CA PRO A 243 -10.16 -21.20 5.62
C PRO A 243 -11.60 -21.64 5.30
N SER A 244 -11.89 -22.94 5.36
CA SER A 244 -13.24 -23.48 5.21
C SER A 244 -14.20 -22.98 6.29
N HIS A 245 -13.72 -22.67 7.49
CA HIS A 245 -14.54 -22.06 8.56
C HIS A 245 -14.95 -20.62 8.23
N LEU A 246 -14.22 -19.95 7.34
CA LEU A 246 -14.55 -18.60 6.88
C LEU A 246 -15.53 -18.62 5.68
N GLY A 247 -15.94 -19.80 5.21
CA GLY A 247 -16.74 -19.96 4.00
C GLY A 247 -15.98 -19.62 2.71
N LEU A 248 -14.66 -19.45 2.78
CA LEU A 248 -13.82 -19.14 1.63
C LEU A 248 -13.34 -20.44 0.98
N TYR A 249 -13.98 -20.83 -0.11
CA TYR A 249 -13.47 -21.90 -0.98
C TYR A 249 -12.52 -21.31 -2.02
N ILE A 250 -11.21 -21.44 -1.77
CA ILE A 250 -10.18 -21.04 -2.73
C ILE A 250 -9.81 -22.26 -3.55
N ARG A 251 -10.11 -22.19 -4.84
CA ARG A 251 -9.90 -23.27 -5.80
C ARG A 251 -8.41 -23.55 -6.00
N SER A 252 -8.02 -24.82 -5.99
CA SER A 252 -6.66 -25.26 -6.36
C SER A 252 -6.52 -25.43 -7.87
N TYR A 253 -5.29 -25.53 -8.37
CA TYR A 253 -5.03 -25.85 -9.78
C TYR A 253 -5.62 -27.21 -10.19
N ASP A 254 -5.68 -28.15 -9.23
CA ASP A 254 -6.16 -29.51 -9.45
C ASP A 254 -7.69 -29.63 -9.42
N ASP A 255 -8.40 -28.58 -8.98
CA ASP A 255 -9.86 -28.60 -8.93
C ASP A 255 -10.41 -28.50 -10.35
N PRO A 256 -11.37 -29.34 -10.77
CA PRO A 256 -11.94 -29.27 -12.12
C PRO A 256 -12.68 -27.95 -12.35
N ILE A 257 -12.56 -27.36 -13.56
CA ILE A 257 -13.29 -26.15 -13.92
C ILE A 257 -14.78 -26.53 -14.03
N PRO A 258 -15.70 -25.86 -13.31
CA PRO A 258 -17.13 -26.09 -13.47
C PRO A 258 -17.52 -25.93 -14.95
N GLY A 259 -18.13 -26.96 -15.54
CA GLY A 259 -18.51 -26.98 -16.96
C GLY A 259 -17.39 -27.35 -17.95
N TYR A 260 -16.12 -27.47 -17.54
CA TYR A 260 -15.05 -27.91 -18.45
C TYR A 260 -15.13 -29.39 -18.77
N ARG A 261 -15.44 -30.23 -17.77
CA ARG A 261 -15.68 -31.66 -18.02
C ARG A 261 -16.87 -31.87 -18.95
N ASP A 262 -17.92 -31.04 -18.80
CA ASP A 262 -19.11 -31.09 -19.65
C ASP A 262 -18.83 -30.53 -21.06
N ALA A 263 -17.99 -29.50 -21.19
CA ALA A 263 -17.51 -28.96 -22.47
C ALA A 263 -16.57 -29.94 -23.22
N VAL A 264 -15.70 -30.64 -22.50
CA VAL A 264 -14.86 -31.74 -23.03
C VAL A 264 -15.74 -32.89 -23.48
N ALA A 265 -16.73 -33.28 -22.67
CA ALA A 265 -17.65 -34.39 -22.98
C ALA A 265 -18.60 -34.07 -24.14
N SER A 266 -18.96 -32.80 -24.33
CA SER A 266 -19.77 -32.33 -25.47
C SER A 266 -18.94 -32.04 -26.74
N GLY A 267 -17.61 -32.27 -26.72
CA GLY A 267 -16.73 -32.08 -27.88
C GLY A 267 -16.46 -30.62 -28.25
N GLY A 268 -16.80 -29.67 -27.37
CA GLY A 268 -16.79 -28.23 -27.65
C GLY A 268 -15.57 -27.50 -27.07
N LEU A 269 -14.36 -27.98 -27.28
CA LEU A 269 -13.16 -27.18 -26.96
C LEU A 269 -12.80 -26.26 -28.13
N PRO A 270 -12.64 -24.94 -27.90
CA PRO A 270 -11.80 -24.11 -28.75
C PRO A 270 -10.37 -24.69 -28.71
N LYS A 271 -9.81 -24.99 -29.88
CA LYS A 271 -8.41 -25.43 -30.00
C LYS A 271 -7.49 -24.40 -29.34
N ASP A 272 -6.49 -24.87 -28.60
CA ASP A 272 -5.48 -24.03 -27.96
C ASP A 272 -4.88 -23.04 -28.98
N PRO A 273 -4.72 -21.73 -28.67
CA PRO A 273 -4.17 -20.76 -29.60
C PRO A 273 -2.66 -20.90 -29.82
N GLU A 274 -2.01 -21.90 -29.25
CA GLU A 274 -0.56 -22.03 -29.25
C GLU A 274 -0.10 -23.19 -30.15
N LYS A 275 -0.27 -23.03 -31.46
CA LYS A 275 0.58 -23.72 -32.46
C LYS A 275 0.54 -23.25 -33.91
N ASP A 276 -0.09 -22.11 -34.23
CA ASP A 276 -0.02 -21.55 -35.58
C ASP A 276 0.84 -20.28 -35.61
N VAL A 277 2.16 -20.47 -35.46
CA VAL A 277 3.12 -19.53 -36.05
C VAL A 277 3.52 -20.15 -37.39
N PRO A 278 3.02 -19.66 -38.54
CA PRO A 278 3.43 -20.18 -39.82
C PRO A 278 4.90 -19.78 -40.04
N ASN A 279 5.80 -20.77 -39.96
CA ASN A 279 7.13 -20.64 -40.54
C ASN A 279 6.93 -20.46 -42.04
N GLY A 280 6.99 -19.21 -42.50
CA GLY A 280 6.96 -18.91 -43.93
C GLY A 280 8.21 -19.46 -44.58
N HIS A 281 8.06 -20.46 -45.44
CA HIS A 281 8.92 -20.73 -46.58
C HIS A 281 8.09 -21.46 -47.66
N ASP A 282 8.20 -20.93 -48.88
CA ASP A 282 8.00 -21.57 -50.19
C ASP A 282 6.60 -21.58 -50.86
N GLY A 283 6.34 -20.52 -51.64
CA GLY A 283 6.16 -20.55 -53.11
C GLY A 283 4.89 -21.16 -53.77
N PRO A 284 4.41 -20.64 -54.92
CA PRO A 284 3.02 -20.79 -55.38
C PRO A 284 2.80 -21.79 -56.53
N ALA A 285 1.60 -22.38 -56.62
CA ALA A 285 1.02 -22.94 -57.85
C ALA A 285 -0.51 -23.02 -57.69
N GLU A 286 -1.34 -22.23 -58.36
CA GLU A 286 -1.73 -22.20 -59.78
C GLU A 286 -3.16 -22.75 -59.95
N THR A 287 -4.05 -21.89 -60.46
CA THR A 287 -5.49 -22.10 -60.68
C THR A 287 -5.77 -22.57 -62.11
N SER A 288 -6.71 -23.50 -62.31
CA SER A 288 -7.47 -23.66 -63.58
C SER A 288 -8.67 -24.63 -63.46
N PRO A 289 -9.66 -24.63 -64.40
CA PRO A 289 -11.04 -24.22 -64.07
C PRO A 289 -12.19 -25.10 -64.63
N ALA A 290 -13.44 -24.78 -64.20
CA ALA A 290 -14.78 -24.91 -64.87
C ALA A 290 -15.26 -26.32 -65.35
N PRO A 291 -16.59 -26.59 -65.55
CA PRO A 291 -17.52 -25.82 -66.41
C PRO A 291 -18.96 -25.63 -65.86
N ALA A 292 -19.79 -25.02 -66.71
CA ALA A 292 -20.97 -24.22 -66.42
C ALA A 292 -22.34 -24.88 -66.73
N ALA A 293 -23.37 -24.16 -66.25
CA ALA A 293 -24.71 -23.92 -66.83
C ALA A 293 -25.84 -24.95 -66.63
N GLY A 294 -27.00 -24.40 -66.24
CA GLY A 294 -28.30 -25.06 -66.24
C GLY A 294 -29.36 -24.22 -65.52
N THR A 295 -29.96 -23.26 -66.23
CA THR A 295 -31.12 -22.46 -65.82
C THR A 295 -32.39 -23.18 -66.28
N GLU A 296 -33.43 -23.30 -65.45
CA GLU A 296 -34.83 -23.09 -65.89
C GLU A 296 -35.82 -23.04 -64.71
N THR A 297 -36.72 -22.08 -64.83
CA THR A 297 -37.89 -21.76 -64.01
C THR A 297 -39.09 -22.62 -64.39
N VAL A 298 -39.92 -22.97 -63.42
CA VAL A 298 -41.40 -22.74 -63.42
C VAL A 298 -41.82 -22.45 -61.99
#